data_AF-A0A9D8HSZ2-F1
#
_entry.id   AF-A0A9D8HSZ2-F1
#
_cell.length_a   1.000
_cell.length_b   1.000
_cell.length_c   1.000
_cell.angle_alpha   90.00
_cell.angle_beta   90.00
_cell.angle_gamma   90.00
#
_symmetry.space_group_name_H-M   'P 1'
#
loop_
_entity.id
_entity.type
_entity.pdbx_description
1 polymer ?
#
loop_
_entity_poly.entity_id
_entity_poly.type
_entity_poly.pdbx_seq_one_letter_code
_entity_poly.pdbx_strand_id
1 'polypeptide(L)'
;MVEPVSDKISDGIAVMANKNIYADMEKAGDINVQPVFGLDQHLTKFPVDWGSMFKKEVIEKTDTHIIYRDEYGVIKKNDINITSLPMEIDHPVKDRKSWDSYRQYYCSESIKKRLPPDWDSIVERLKDRDFPIRLGGTNGGFLGFPRQIMGLTTYMIMLHDDPELIHDICRTFLNFLIEYYGVICQDIEIDCLLIWEDMAGNMGSLISPAHFREFLAPRYRSMVSFAKDSGIDIILTDSDGYVEDLIPLIVETGVTGMYPFERAAGNDLLRIRRNFPDFALIGGIDKRVLFKDSNKKKIENELEIVSELLKKGRYIPHIDHFVSQDCTWENFIYYRNSLNKLIDDLKII
;
A
#
# COMPACT_ATOMS: atom_id res chain seq x y z
N MET A 1 19.57 -15.46 -16.19
CA MET A 1 20.47 -14.35 -16.58
C MET A 1 19.76 -13.07 -16.20
N VAL A 2 20.47 -12.13 -15.58
CA VAL A 2 19.94 -10.79 -15.32
C VAL A 2 19.80 -10.09 -16.67
N GLU A 3 18.60 -9.71 -17.06
CA GLU A 3 18.44 -8.81 -18.21
C GLU A 3 18.66 -7.38 -17.70
N PRO A 4 19.62 -6.64 -18.28
CA PRO A 4 19.75 -5.22 -18.00
C PRO A 4 18.52 -4.51 -18.50
N VAL A 5 18.18 -3.45 -17.80
CA VAL A 5 16.97 -2.71 -18.07
C VAL A 5 17.13 -1.83 -19.27
N SER A 6 16.02 -1.60 -19.95
CA SER A 6 16.01 -0.69 -21.08
C SER A 6 16.52 0.69 -20.64
N ASP A 7 17.50 1.23 -21.36
CA ASP A 7 17.99 2.62 -21.22
C ASP A 7 16.89 3.70 -21.36
N LYS A 8 15.64 3.27 -21.66
CA LYS A 8 14.44 4.11 -21.73
C LYS A 8 13.84 4.41 -20.35
N ILE A 9 14.31 3.76 -19.29
CA ILE A 9 13.77 3.90 -17.93
C ILE A 9 14.62 4.94 -17.19
N SER A 10 13.97 6.01 -16.73
CA SER A 10 14.63 7.13 -16.05
C SER A 10 15.06 6.73 -14.63
N ASP A 11 16.23 7.23 -14.20
CA ASP A 11 16.83 7.02 -12.87
C ASP A 11 15.89 7.29 -11.67
N GLY A 12 14.82 8.06 -11.86
CA GLY A 12 13.83 8.38 -10.82
C GLY A 12 12.62 7.43 -10.73
N ILE A 13 12.55 6.40 -11.57
CA ILE A 13 11.41 5.47 -11.57
C ILE A 13 11.66 4.37 -10.53
N ALA A 14 10.72 4.21 -9.60
CA ALA A 14 10.78 3.14 -8.61
C ALA A 14 10.53 1.77 -9.28
N VAL A 15 11.35 0.80 -8.90
CA VAL A 15 11.44 -0.49 -9.59
C VAL A 15 11.04 -1.58 -8.64
N MET A 16 10.11 -2.40 -9.12
CA MET A 16 9.60 -3.51 -8.36
C MET A 16 10.30 -4.78 -8.82
N ALA A 17 10.85 -5.54 -7.88
CA ALA A 17 11.64 -6.71 -8.20
C ALA A 17 10.80 -7.99 -8.40
N ASN A 18 9.47 -7.92 -8.58
CA ASN A 18 8.57 -9.08 -8.62
C ASN A 18 8.15 -9.55 -10.01
N LYS A 19 7.81 -10.84 -10.08
CA LYS A 19 7.00 -11.41 -11.16
C LYS A 19 5.57 -10.90 -11.03
N ASN A 20 5.15 -10.03 -11.93
CA ASN A 20 3.78 -9.52 -11.96
C ASN A 20 2.80 -10.61 -12.44
N ILE A 21 1.55 -10.55 -11.96
CA ILE A 21 0.46 -11.43 -12.42
C ILE A 21 0.14 -11.18 -13.92
N TYR A 22 0.48 -9.98 -14.39
CA TYR A 22 0.24 -9.51 -15.75
C TYR A 22 1.47 -8.78 -16.31
N ALA A 23 1.80 -9.00 -17.58
CA ALA A 23 3.01 -8.47 -18.21
C ALA A 23 3.01 -6.94 -18.33
N ASP A 24 1.86 -6.32 -18.63
CA ASP A 24 1.76 -4.85 -18.78
C ASP A 24 1.61 -4.10 -17.43
N MET A 25 1.73 -4.79 -16.29
CA MET A 25 1.77 -4.16 -14.96
C MET A 25 3.16 -3.65 -14.55
N GLU A 26 4.15 -3.77 -15.44
CA GLU A 26 5.43 -3.10 -15.24
C GLU A 26 5.22 -1.58 -15.17
N LYS A 27 5.29 -1.02 -13.96
CA LYS A 27 6.03 0.24 -13.83
C LYS A 27 7.41 -0.06 -14.38
N ALA A 28 7.87 0.71 -15.37
CA ALA A 28 9.18 0.60 -15.98
C ALA A 28 10.23 0.13 -14.94
N GLY A 29 10.66 -1.14 -15.05
CA GLY A 29 11.52 -1.79 -14.06
C GLY A 29 13.00 -1.64 -14.42
N ASP A 30 13.86 -1.33 -13.44
CA ASP A 30 15.33 -1.50 -13.38
C ASP A 30 15.70 -2.95 -12.97
N ILE A 31 16.98 -3.22 -12.72
CA ILE A 31 17.55 -4.55 -12.57
C ILE A 31 16.83 -5.30 -11.45
N ASN A 32 16.19 -6.42 -11.78
CA ASN A 32 15.64 -7.31 -10.78
C ASN A 32 16.78 -7.87 -9.91
N VAL A 33 16.85 -7.39 -8.66
CA VAL A 33 17.86 -7.80 -7.68
C VAL A 33 17.50 -9.10 -6.96
N GLN A 34 16.28 -9.64 -7.11
CA GLN A 34 15.90 -10.89 -6.42
C GLN A 34 16.86 -12.05 -6.71
N PRO A 35 17.28 -12.32 -7.96
CA PRO A 35 18.20 -13.41 -8.25
C PRO A 35 19.59 -13.22 -7.64
N VAL A 36 20.03 -11.96 -7.43
CA VAL A 36 21.33 -11.64 -6.82
C VAL A 36 21.38 -12.09 -5.36
N PHE A 37 20.26 -11.95 -4.65
CA PHE A 37 20.17 -12.25 -3.22
C PHE A 37 19.38 -13.53 -2.93
N GLY A 38 18.93 -14.27 -3.96
CA GLY A 38 18.10 -15.46 -3.83
C GLY A 38 16.78 -15.19 -3.09
N LEU A 39 16.15 -14.04 -3.35
CA LEU A 39 14.90 -13.67 -2.66
C LEU A 39 13.71 -14.42 -3.24
N ASP A 40 12.83 -14.89 -2.36
CA ASP A 40 11.52 -15.37 -2.73
C ASP A 40 10.65 -14.26 -3.33
N GLN A 41 9.61 -14.67 -4.06
CA GLN A 41 8.63 -13.73 -4.56
C GLN A 41 7.84 -13.12 -3.40
N HIS A 42 7.81 -11.79 -3.33
CA HIS A 42 7.07 -11.08 -2.29
C HIS A 42 5.55 -11.11 -2.53
N LEU A 43 4.80 -10.67 -1.52
CA LEU A 43 3.35 -10.50 -1.55
C LEU A 43 2.87 -9.68 -2.75
N THR A 44 2.43 -10.38 -3.80
CA THR A 44 2.15 -9.80 -5.11
C THR A 44 0.77 -9.16 -5.13
N LYS A 45 0.69 -7.90 -5.59
CA LYS A 45 -0.60 -7.20 -5.70
C LYS A 45 -1.40 -7.74 -6.90
N PHE A 46 -2.65 -8.13 -6.67
CA PHE A 46 -3.60 -8.41 -7.75
C PHE A 46 -3.94 -7.14 -8.55
N PRO A 47 -4.09 -7.17 -9.90
CA PRO A 47 -4.44 -6.03 -10.76
C PRO A 47 -5.89 -5.55 -10.60
N VAL A 48 -6.19 -5.04 -9.43
CA VAL A 48 -7.47 -4.44 -9.04
C VAL A 48 -7.61 -3.00 -9.56
N ASP A 49 -8.78 -2.68 -10.13
CA ASP A 49 -9.18 -1.32 -10.52
C ASP A 49 -10.42 -0.86 -9.76
N TRP A 50 -10.21 -0.09 -8.70
CA TRP A 50 -11.25 0.64 -7.96
C TRP A 50 -11.24 2.16 -8.25
N GLY A 51 -10.55 2.59 -9.32
CA GLY A 51 -10.60 3.97 -9.78
C GLY A 51 -11.98 4.35 -10.30
N SER A 52 -12.23 5.60 -10.65
CA SER A 52 -13.54 6.03 -11.17
C SER A 52 -13.69 5.85 -12.69
N MET A 53 -12.83 5.03 -13.31
CA MET A 53 -12.77 4.75 -14.74
C MET A 53 -12.67 6.01 -15.63
N PHE A 54 -12.24 7.15 -15.07
CA PHE A 54 -11.90 8.29 -15.91
C PHE A 54 -10.70 7.94 -16.77
N LYS A 55 -10.70 8.42 -18.01
CA LYS A 55 -9.51 8.35 -18.85
C LYS A 55 -8.55 9.43 -18.38
N LYS A 56 -7.29 9.06 -18.19
CA LYS A 56 -6.22 10.03 -17.97
C LYS A 56 -6.18 10.98 -19.16
N GLU A 57 -6.24 12.28 -18.88
CA GLU A 57 -6.34 13.34 -19.89
C GLU A 57 -5.30 14.42 -19.59
N VAL A 58 -4.46 14.74 -20.57
CA VAL A 58 -3.50 15.85 -20.44
C VAL A 58 -4.21 17.15 -20.76
N ILE A 59 -4.24 18.06 -19.80
CA ILE A 59 -4.86 19.39 -19.93
C ILE A 59 -3.83 20.39 -20.45
N GLU A 60 -2.61 20.33 -19.91
CA GLU A 60 -1.50 21.20 -20.30
C GLU A 60 -0.19 20.42 -20.24
N LYS A 61 0.70 20.67 -21.20
CA LYS A 61 2.07 20.16 -21.17
C LYS A 61 3.01 21.25 -21.65
N THR A 62 3.99 21.57 -20.82
CA THR A 62 5.08 22.52 -21.11
C THR A 62 6.42 21.81 -21.02
N ASP A 63 7.52 22.53 -21.24
CA ASP A 63 8.88 22.00 -21.10
C ASP A 63 9.25 21.67 -19.64
N THR A 64 8.51 22.21 -18.66
CA THR A 64 8.84 22.08 -17.23
C THR A 64 7.84 21.23 -16.45
N HIS A 65 6.57 21.22 -16.87
CA HIS A 65 5.51 20.58 -16.10
C HIS A 65 4.37 20.09 -16.98
N ILE A 66 3.60 19.17 -16.41
CA ILE A 66 2.38 18.61 -16.99
C ILE A 66 1.21 18.81 -16.02
N ILE A 67 0.06 19.20 -16.55
CA ILE A 67 -1.22 19.21 -15.85
C ILE A 67 -2.11 18.17 -16.51
N TYR A 68 -2.65 17.26 -15.70
CA TYR A 68 -3.48 16.17 -16.19
C TYR A 68 -4.59 15.84 -15.21
N ARG A 69 -5.70 15.30 -15.73
CA ARG A 69 -6.73 14.63 -14.94
C ARG A 69 -6.39 13.15 -14.85
N ASP A 70 -6.45 12.58 -13.66
CA ASP A 70 -6.19 11.16 -13.41
C ASP A 70 -7.45 10.28 -13.51
N GLU A 71 -7.31 8.98 -13.26
CA GLU A 71 -8.37 7.98 -13.29
C GLU A 71 -9.43 8.14 -12.19
N TYR A 72 -9.15 8.94 -11.16
CA TYR A 72 -10.11 9.34 -10.13
C TYR A 72 -10.84 10.63 -10.52
N GLY A 73 -10.40 11.35 -11.56
CA GLY A 73 -10.93 12.64 -11.95
C GLY A 73 -10.26 13.84 -11.27
N VAL A 74 -9.18 13.61 -10.51
CA VAL A 74 -8.41 14.66 -9.83
C VAL A 74 -7.50 15.36 -10.84
N ILE A 75 -7.50 16.69 -10.83
CA ILE A 75 -6.58 17.49 -11.63
C ILE A 75 -5.29 17.66 -10.84
N LYS A 76 -4.18 17.24 -11.45
CA LYS A 76 -2.85 17.20 -10.84
C LYS A 76 -1.85 17.94 -11.70
N LYS A 77 -0.88 18.58 -11.05
CA LYS A 77 0.31 19.16 -11.67
C LYS A 77 1.54 18.42 -11.18
N ASN A 78 2.40 18.04 -12.11
CA ASN A 78 3.69 17.44 -11.79
C ASN A 78 4.80 17.99 -12.67
N ASP A 79 6.06 17.76 -12.28
CA ASP A 79 7.19 17.97 -13.19
C ASP A 79 7.04 17.10 -14.45
N ILE A 80 7.67 17.51 -15.54
CA ILE A 80 7.50 16.85 -16.84
C ILE A 80 7.92 15.37 -16.83
N ASN A 81 8.81 14.98 -15.92
CA ASN A 81 9.32 13.62 -15.75
C ASN A 81 8.55 12.84 -14.67
N ILE A 82 7.63 13.48 -13.95
CA ILE A 82 6.80 12.86 -12.89
C ILE A 82 7.70 12.18 -11.84
N THR A 83 8.71 12.91 -11.38
CA THR A 83 9.74 12.41 -10.43
C THR A 83 9.35 12.62 -8.98
N SER A 84 8.26 13.36 -8.72
CA SER A 84 7.77 13.67 -7.38
C SER A 84 6.27 13.41 -7.22
N LEU A 85 5.78 13.49 -5.98
CA LEU A 85 4.34 13.45 -5.73
C LEU A 85 3.67 14.67 -6.38
N PRO A 86 2.59 14.49 -7.15
CA PRO A 86 1.93 15.58 -7.84
C PRO A 86 1.27 16.55 -6.86
N MET A 87 1.25 17.83 -7.22
CA MET A 87 0.39 18.82 -6.59
C MET A 87 -1.05 18.62 -7.07
N GLU A 88 -1.97 18.46 -6.13
CA GLU A 88 -3.41 18.38 -6.42
C GLU A 88 -3.99 19.78 -6.62
N ILE A 89 -4.64 20.02 -7.76
CA ILE A 89 -5.22 21.33 -8.14
C ILE A 89 -6.73 21.35 -7.89
N ASP A 90 -7.44 20.29 -8.30
CA ASP A 90 -8.89 20.21 -8.17
C ASP A 90 -9.35 18.77 -7.98
N HIS A 91 -10.46 18.61 -7.27
CA HIS A 91 -11.04 17.33 -6.92
C HIS A 91 -12.47 17.19 -7.45
N PRO A 92 -12.88 16.00 -7.88
CA PRO A 92 -14.19 15.78 -8.51
C PRO A 92 -15.36 15.84 -7.52
N VAL A 93 -15.14 15.60 -6.22
CA VAL A 93 -16.19 15.60 -5.19
C VAL A 93 -15.93 16.71 -4.19
N LYS A 94 -16.86 17.66 -4.08
CA LYS A 94 -16.75 18.85 -3.22
C LYS A 94 -17.86 18.92 -2.18
N ASP A 95 -18.98 18.26 -2.46
CA ASP A 95 -20.24 18.34 -1.73
C ASP A 95 -21.15 17.15 -2.09
N ARG A 96 -22.35 17.12 -1.50
CA ARG A 96 -23.38 16.12 -1.81
C ARG A 96 -23.71 16.03 -3.29
N LYS A 97 -23.86 17.17 -3.97
CA LYS A 97 -24.33 17.24 -5.35
C LYS A 97 -23.31 16.64 -6.32
N SER A 98 -22.04 16.99 -6.14
CA SER A 98 -20.94 16.40 -6.91
C SER A 98 -20.77 14.91 -6.62
N TRP A 99 -20.93 14.50 -5.36
CA TRP A 99 -20.96 13.07 -4.99
C TRP A 99 -22.10 12.28 -5.64
N ASP A 100 -23.32 12.82 -5.66
CA ASP A 100 -24.48 12.16 -6.29
C ASP A 100 -24.23 11.84 -7.77
N SER A 101 -23.47 12.70 -8.46
CA SER A 101 -23.06 12.49 -9.84
C SER A 101 -21.87 11.55 -9.96
N TYR A 102 -20.97 11.53 -8.97
CA TYR A 102 -19.74 10.72 -8.98
C TYR A 102 -19.99 9.25 -8.62
N ARG A 103 -20.90 8.97 -7.68
CA ARG A 103 -21.10 7.61 -7.16
C ARG A 103 -21.56 6.58 -8.21
N GLN A 104 -22.07 7.03 -9.36
CA GLN A 104 -22.48 6.16 -10.46
C GLN A 104 -21.33 5.28 -11.01
N TYR A 105 -20.07 5.67 -10.79
CA TYR A 105 -18.91 4.87 -11.20
C TYR A 105 -18.66 3.63 -10.33
N TYR A 106 -19.37 3.52 -9.20
CA TYR A 106 -19.26 2.45 -8.20
C TYR A 106 -20.54 1.61 -8.14
N CYS A 107 -20.95 1.07 -9.28
CA CYS A 107 -22.11 0.18 -9.41
C CYS A 107 -21.69 -1.24 -9.84
N SER A 108 -22.57 -2.21 -9.60
CA SER A 108 -22.37 -3.63 -9.93
C SER A 108 -22.05 -3.85 -11.42
N GLU A 109 -22.67 -3.08 -12.32
CA GLU A 109 -22.42 -3.17 -13.78
C GLU A 109 -21.01 -2.76 -14.18
N SER A 110 -20.30 -1.98 -13.35
CA SER A 110 -18.92 -1.57 -13.61
C SER A 110 -17.91 -2.69 -13.32
N ILE A 111 -18.24 -3.64 -12.44
CA ILE A 111 -17.32 -4.66 -11.94
C ILE A 111 -16.74 -5.51 -13.08
N LYS A 112 -17.57 -6.02 -13.98
CA LYS A 112 -17.11 -6.84 -15.11
C LYS A 112 -16.14 -6.10 -16.03
N LYS A 113 -16.26 -4.77 -16.14
CA LYS A 113 -15.39 -3.94 -16.98
C LYS A 113 -14.03 -3.66 -16.33
N ARG A 114 -13.90 -3.92 -15.03
CA ARG A 114 -12.70 -3.68 -14.21
C ARG A 114 -11.89 -4.95 -13.99
N LEU A 115 -12.42 -6.12 -14.36
CA LEU A 115 -11.64 -7.34 -14.38
C LEU A 115 -10.63 -7.29 -15.52
N PRO A 116 -9.42 -7.87 -15.35
CA PRO A 116 -8.48 -8.06 -16.43
C PRO A 116 -9.13 -8.69 -17.67
N PRO A 117 -8.81 -8.21 -18.89
CA PRO A 117 -9.42 -8.70 -20.12
C PRO A 117 -9.07 -10.17 -20.44
N ASP A 118 -7.95 -10.70 -19.92
CA ASP A 118 -7.50 -12.09 -20.06
C ASP A 118 -7.85 -12.96 -18.83
N TRP A 119 -8.99 -12.71 -18.18
CA TRP A 119 -9.40 -13.33 -16.92
C TRP A 119 -9.16 -14.84 -16.83
N ASP A 120 -9.71 -15.62 -17.76
CA ASP A 120 -9.59 -17.09 -17.76
C ASP A 120 -8.12 -17.56 -17.81
N SER A 121 -7.29 -16.82 -18.54
CA SER A 121 -5.85 -17.10 -18.63
C SER A 121 -5.13 -16.77 -17.32
N ILE A 122 -5.50 -15.67 -16.65
CA ILE A 122 -4.98 -15.35 -15.32
C ILE A 122 -5.37 -16.42 -14.31
N VAL A 123 -6.65 -16.79 -14.25
CA VAL A 123 -7.15 -17.82 -13.34
C VAL A 123 -6.37 -19.12 -13.52
N GLU A 124 -6.20 -19.58 -14.77
CA GLU A 124 -5.43 -20.80 -15.06
C GLU A 124 -3.97 -20.69 -14.60
N ARG A 125 -3.29 -19.57 -14.87
CA ARG A 125 -1.88 -19.36 -14.48
C ARG A 125 -1.68 -19.31 -12.95
N LEU A 126 -2.72 -18.96 -12.19
CA LEU A 126 -2.63 -18.77 -10.74
C LEU A 126 -3.02 -19.99 -9.91
N LYS A 127 -3.57 -21.05 -10.53
CA LYS A 127 -3.95 -22.29 -9.85
C LYS A 127 -2.79 -22.96 -9.11
N ASP A 128 -1.64 -23.05 -9.76
CA ASP A 128 -0.44 -23.73 -9.23
C ASP A 128 0.66 -22.73 -8.84
N ARG A 129 0.29 -21.51 -8.45
CA ARG A 129 1.26 -20.48 -8.02
C ARG A 129 1.98 -20.91 -6.74
N ASP A 130 3.24 -20.51 -6.61
CA ASP A 130 4.10 -20.74 -5.43
C ASP A 130 4.38 -19.44 -4.65
N PHE A 131 3.60 -18.39 -4.89
CA PHE A 131 3.77 -17.08 -4.29
C PHE A 131 2.44 -16.49 -3.77
N PRO A 132 2.49 -15.68 -2.70
CA PRO A 132 1.28 -15.12 -2.11
C PRO A 132 0.74 -13.92 -2.91
N ILE A 133 -0.58 -13.81 -2.99
CA ILE A 133 -1.31 -12.73 -3.65
C ILE A 133 -2.09 -11.91 -2.62
N ARG A 134 -2.05 -10.58 -2.77
CA ARG A 134 -2.89 -9.66 -2.01
C ARG A 134 -3.92 -8.93 -2.86
N LEU A 135 -5.11 -8.72 -2.28
CA LEU A 135 -6.07 -7.70 -2.70
C LEU A 135 -5.79 -6.37 -1.99
N GLY A 136 -6.26 -5.27 -2.58
CA GLY A 136 -6.07 -3.93 -2.02
C GLY A 136 -4.76 -3.24 -2.42
N GLY A 137 -4.59 -1.98 -2.01
CA GLY A 137 -3.52 -1.09 -2.47
C GLY A 137 -3.96 0.37 -2.50
N THR A 138 -3.11 1.26 -3.03
CA THR A 138 -3.28 2.72 -2.99
C THR A 138 -4.70 3.19 -3.29
N ASN A 139 -5.23 4.07 -2.42
CA ASN A 139 -6.60 4.57 -2.38
C ASN A 139 -7.69 3.51 -2.11
N GLY A 140 -7.32 2.32 -1.65
CA GLY A 140 -8.24 1.21 -1.33
C GLY A 140 -8.75 1.18 0.11
N GLY A 141 -8.65 2.28 0.86
CA GLY A 141 -9.11 2.41 2.25
C GLY A 141 -10.17 3.49 2.44
N PHE A 142 -10.61 3.68 3.68
CA PHE A 142 -11.81 4.46 4.00
C PHE A 142 -11.50 5.88 4.49
N LEU A 143 -10.23 6.21 4.74
CA LEU A 143 -9.74 7.59 4.76
C LEU A 143 -9.11 7.92 3.41
N GLY A 144 -8.31 7.00 2.87
CA GLY A 144 -7.59 7.17 1.61
C GLY A 144 -8.50 7.48 0.42
N PHE A 145 -9.59 6.72 0.23
CA PHE A 145 -10.49 6.93 -0.90
C PHE A 145 -11.25 8.28 -0.85
N PRO A 146 -11.96 8.64 0.24
CA PRO A 146 -12.60 9.95 0.34
C PRO A 146 -11.60 11.09 0.20
N ARG A 147 -10.42 10.99 0.83
CA ARG A 147 -9.34 11.96 0.70
C ARG A 147 -8.91 12.13 -0.75
N GLN A 148 -8.74 11.04 -1.52
CA GLN A 148 -8.35 11.11 -2.93
C GLN A 148 -9.35 11.91 -3.75
N ILE A 149 -10.65 11.66 -3.59
CA ILE A 149 -11.69 12.24 -4.45
C ILE A 149 -12.18 13.62 -3.99
N MET A 150 -11.88 14.03 -2.75
CA MET A 150 -12.29 15.33 -2.18
C MET A 150 -11.14 16.29 -1.90
N GLY A 151 -9.92 15.76 -1.77
CA GLY A 151 -8.78 16.46 -1.22
C GLY A 151 -8.78 16.44 0.31
N LEU A 152 -7.59 16.48 0.89
CA LEU A 152 -7.39 16.36 2.34
C LEU A 152 -8.19 17.40 3.13
N THR A 153 -8.07 18.68 2.77
CA THR A 153 -8.73 19.78 3.50
C THR A 153 -10.24 19.63 3.50
N THR A 154 -10.85 19.40 2.33
CA THR A 154 -12.30 19.23 2.20
C THR A 154 -12.78 18.02 2.99
N TYR A 155 -12.09 16.88 2.86
CA TYR A 155 -12.41 15.67 3.60
C TYR A 155 -12.40 15.93 5.12
N MET A 156 -11.35 16.57 5.64
CA MET A 156 -11.23 16.87 7.08
C MET A 156 -12.34 17.78 7.60
N ILE A 157 -12.79 18.76 6.80
CA ILE A 157 -13.91 19.64 7.16
C ILE A 157 -15.23 18.85 7.12
N MET A 158 -15.44 18.02 6.10
CA MET A 158 -16.68 17.27 5.90
C MET A 158 -16.90 16.17 6.93
N LEU A 159 -15.85 15.66 7.59
CA LEU A 159 -16.00 14.79 8.76
C LEU A 159 -16.87 15.42 9.86
N HIS A 160 -16.89 16.75 9.95
CA HIS A 160 -17.69 17.51 10.91
C HIS A 160 -18.92 18.15 10.27
N ASP A 161 -18.77 18.79 9.10
CA ASP A 161 -19.82 19.63 8.53
C ASP A 161 -20.91 18.83 7.78
N ASP A 162 -20.56 17.67 7.21
CA ASP A 162 -21.51 16.73 6.58
C ASP A 162 -21.04 15.27 6.77
N PRO A 163 -21.10 14.74 8.01
CA PRO A 163 -20.66 13.37 8.30
C PRO A 163 -21.45 12.33 7.50
N GLU A 164 -22.72 12.59 7.20
CA GLU A 164 -23.55 11.71 6.37
C GLU A 164 -23.02 11.60 4.93
N LEU A 165 -22.35 12.62 4.39
CA LEU A 165 -21.65 12.53 3.11
C LEU A 165 -20.49 11.56 3.18
N ILE A 166 -19.66 11.68 4.22
CA ILE A 166 -18.54 10.74 4.41
C ILE A 166 -19.06 9.33 4.64
N HIS A 167 -20.15 9.16 5.41
CA HIS A 167 -20.76 7.85 5.60
C HIS A 167 -21.26 7.22 4.30
N ASP A 168 -21.89 8.01 3.43
CA ASP A 168 -22.39 7.56 2.13
C ASP A 168 -21.24 7.18 1.17
N ILE A 169 -20.18 8.00 1.11
CA ILE A 169 -18.97 7.70 0.32
C ILE A 169 -18.36 6.37 0.77
N CYS A 170 -18.06 6.23 2.07
CA CYS A 170 -17.43 5.02 2.59
C CYS A 170 -18.31 3.77 2.45
N ARG A 171 -19.65 3.91 2.55
CA ARG A 171 -20.59 2.80 2.38
C ARG A 171 -20.70 2.35 0.93
N THR A 172 -20.79 3.31 0.01
CA THR A 172 -20.80 3.02 -1.43
C THR A 172 -19.51 2.32 -1.85
N PHE A 173 -18.37 2.83 -1.39
CA PHE A 173 -17.08 2.22 -1.68
C PHE A 173 -16.94 0.82 -1.07
N LEU A 174 -17.34 0.64 0.20
CA LEU A 174 -17.35 -0.68 0.85
C LEU A 174 -18.17 -1.70 0.07
N ASN A 175 -19.41 -1.36 -0.30
CA ASN A 175 -20.30 -2.26 -1.03
C ASN A 175 -19.68 -2.66 -2.38
N PHE A 176 -19.13 -1.69 -3.10
CA PHE A 176 -18.41 -1.94 -4.34
C PHE A 176 -17.20 -2.87 -4.14
N LEU A 177 -16.37 -2.62 -3.12
CA LEU A 177 -15.18 -3.45 -2.85
C LEU A 177 -15.57 -4.89 -2.49
N ILE A 178 -16.57 -5.10 -1.63
CA ILE A 178 -17.04 -6.45 -1.26
C ILE A 178 -17.54 -7.19 -2.50
N GLU A 179 -18.33 -6.55 -3.35
CA GLU A 179 -18.85 -7.20 -4.57
C GLU A 179 -17.71 -7.49 -5.57
N TYR A 180 -16.83 -6.52 -5.80
CA TYR A 180 -15.72 -6.66 -6.74
C TYR A 180 -14.73 -7.73 -6.30
N TYR A 181 -14.30 -7.70 -5.04
CA TYR A 181 -13.41 -8.70 -4.48
C TYR A 181 -14.09 -10.06 -4.37
N GLY A 182 -15.40 -10.10 -4.11
CA GLY A 182 -16.17 -11.34 -4.11
C GLY A 182 -16.12 -12.07 -5.46
N VAL A 183 -16.17 -11.33 -6.58
CA VAL A 183 -15.99 -11.92 -7.92
C VAL A 183 -14.57 -12.46 -8.10
N ILE A 184 -13.54 -11.77 -7.61
CA ILE A 184 -12.15 -12.22 -7.72
C ILE A 184 -11.92 -13.49 -6.88
N CYS A 185 -12.38 -13.49 -5.62
CA CYS A 185 -12.21 -14.60 -4.68
C CYS A 185 -13.00 -15.86 -5.06
N GLN A 186 -13.93 -15.78 -6.01
CA GLN A 186 -14.63 -16.97 -6.54
C GLN A 186 -13.71 -17.84 -7.41
N ASP A 187 -12.81 -17.21 -8.17
CA ASP A 187 -11.96 -17.91 -9.14
C ASP A 187 -10.49 -17.98 -8.72
N ILE A 188 -10.06 -17.09 -7.82
CA ILE A 188 -8.65 -16.92 -7.44
C ILE A 188 -8.54 -16.96 -5.92
N GLU A 189 -7.70 -17.87 -5.42
CA GLU A 189 -7.32 -17.91 -4.02
C GLU A 189 -6.43 -16.69 -3.69
N ILE A 190 -6.81 -15.96 -2.65
CA ILE A 190 -6.13 -14.76 -2.19
C ILE A 190 -5.54 -15.02 -0.80
N ASP A 191 -4.28 -14.66 -0.61
CA ASP A 191 -3.54 -14.94 0.63
C ASP A 191 -3.62 -13.78 1.63
N CYS A 192 -3.89 -12.57 1.15
CA CYS A 192 -3.90 -11.36 1.97
C CYS A 192 -4.91 -10.31 1.48
N LEU A 193 -5.54 -9.61 2.42
CA LEU A 193 -6.27 -8.38 2.15
C LEU A 193 -5.50 -7.18 2.71
N LEU A 194 -5.26 -6.15 1.91
CA LEU A 194 -4.66 -4.89 2.36
C LEU A 194 -5.70 -3.77 2.35
N ILE A 195 -5.94 -3.17 3.52
CA ILE A 195 -6.68 -1.92 3.66
C ILE A 195 -5.64 -0.79 3.62
N TRP A 196 -5.45 -0.19 2.46
CA TRP A 196 -4.45 0.86 2.29
C TRP A 196 -4.97 2.19 2.81
N GLU A 197 -4.18 2.88 3.61
CA GLU A 197 -4.45 4.24 4.04
C GLU A 197 -3.18 5.09 4.03
N ASP A 198 -3.34 6.37 4.33
CA ASP A 198 -2.29 7.33 4.65
C ASP A 198 -2.85 8.24 5.75
N MET A 199 -2.89 7.72 6.98
CA MET A 199 -3.63 8.35 8.09
C MET A 199 -2.72 9.09 9.07
N ALA A 200 -1.42 9.14 8.83
CA ALA A 200 -0.47 9.77 9.75
C ALA A 200 0.67 10.47 9.01
N GLY A 201 1.22 11.48 9.66
CA GLY A 201 2.52 12.04 9.34
C GLY A 201 3.52 11.75 10.46
N ASN A 202 4.71 12.34 10.40
CA ASN A 202 5.73 12.20 11.45
C ASN A 202 5.32 12.81 12.81
N MET A 203 4.28 13.65 12.85
CA MET A 203 3.73 14.24 14.08
C MET A 203 2.51 13.49 14.63
N GLY A 204 2.16 12.34 14.05
CA GLY A 204 1.02 11.52 14.47
C GLY A 204 -0.13 11.50 13.46
N SER A 205 -1.28 11.00 13.92
CA SER A 205 -2.43 10.75 13.06
C SER A 205 -3.17 12.01 12.61
N LEU A 206 -3.62 12.00 11.36
CA LEU A 206 -4.54 12.95 10.76
C LEU A 206 -5.98 12.78 11.29
N ILE A 207 -6.34 11.59 11.79
CA ILE A 207 -7.69 11.27 12.24
C ILE A 207 -7.72 11.00 13.75
N SER A 208 -8.71 11.56 14.44
CA SER A 208 -8.87 11.33 15.88
C SER A 208 -9.34 9.90 16.16
N PRO A 209 -9.08 9.34 17.36
CA PRO A 209 -9.64 8.04 17.75
C PRO A 209 -11.17 7.96 17.65
N ALA A 210 -11.87 9.07 17.89
CA ALA A 210 -13.33 9.14 17.76
C ALA A 210 -13.75 8.99 16.29
N HIS A 211 -13.15 9.77 15.39
CA HIS A 211 -13.42 9.69 13.96
C HIS A 211 -13.00 8.34 13.38
N PHE A 212 -11.88 7.75 13.81
CA PHE A 212 -11.51 6.40 13.38
C PHE A 212 -12.62 5.39 13.71
N ARG A 213 -13.12 5.41 14.96
CA ARG A 213 -14.17 4.47 15.40
C ARG A 213 -15.51 4.69 14.69
N GLU A 214 -15.82 5.92 14.31
CA GLU A 214 -17.06 6.27 13.60
C GLU A 214 -17.00 5.96 12.10
N PHE A 215 -15.97 6.45 11.42
CA PHE A 215 -15.90 6.42 9.97
C PHE A 215 -15.19 5.17 9.43
N LEU A 216 -14.09 4.74 10.05
CA LEU A 216 -13.23 3.68 9.53
C LEU A 216 -13.56 2.31 10.12
N ALA A 217 -13.60 2.19 11.46
CA ALA A 217 -13.72 0.91 12.14
C ALA A 217 -14.90 0.03 11.68
N PRO A 218 -16.12 0.55 11.40
CA PRO A 218 -17.23 -0.28 10.92
C PRO A 218 -16.95 -0.88 9.53
N ARG A 219 -16.24 -0.14 8.66
CA ARG A 219 -15.88 -0.59 7.32
C ARG A 219 -14.74 -1.61 7.40
N TYR A 220 -13.76 -1.38 8.27
CA TYR A 220 -12.69 -2.33 8.55
C TYR A 220 -13.27 -3.67 9.04
N ARG A 221 -14.20 -3.65 10.01
CA ARG A 221 -14.86 -4.87 10.48
C ARG A 221 -15.60 -5.61 9.37
N SER A 222 -16.22 -4.87 8.46
CA SER A 222 -16.92 -5.45 7.30
C SER A 222 -15.94 -6.10 6.32
N MET A 223 -14.81 -5.44 6.02
CA MET A 223 -13.73 -6.00 5.21
C MET A 223 -13.08 -7.22 5.87
N VAL A 224 -12.85 -7.18 7.18
CA VAL A 224 -12.33 -8.30 7.98
C VAL A 224 -13.30 -9.49 7.95
N SER A 225 -14.61 -9.25 8.07
CA SER A 225 -15.62 -10.31 7.96
C SER A 225 -15.59 -10.93 6.56
N PHE A 226 -15.63 -10.11 5.51
CA PHE A 226 -15.54 -10.56 4.13
C PHE A 226 -14.26 -11.39 3.87
N ALA A 227 -13.11 -10.91 4.36
CA ALA A 227 -11.83 -11.61 4.22
C ALA A 227 -11.91 -13.02 4.84
N LYS A 228 -12.39 -13.13 6.08
CA LYS A 228 -12.53 -14.40 6.78
C LYS A 228 -13.53 -15.33 6.08
N ASP A 229 -14.66 -14.81 5.64
CA ASP A 229 -15.68 -15.57 4.89
C ASP A 229 -15.12 -16.07 3.54
N SER A 230 -14.12 -15.40 2.99
CA SER A 230 -13.40 -15.77 1.77
C SER A 230 -12.13 -16.61 2.02
N GLY A 231 -11.89 -17.05 3.27
CA GLY A 231 -10.70 -17.84 3.64
C GLY A 231 -9.39 -17.05 3.75
N ILE A 232 -9.47 -15.72 3.81
CA ILE A 232 -8.30 -14.82 3.92
C ILE A 232 -8.07 -14.48 5.39
N ASP A 233 -7.04 -15.07 5.99
CA ASP A 233 -6.69 -14.84 7.41
C ASP A 233 -5.69 -13.70 7.62
N ILE A 234 -4.96 -13.27 6.58
CA ILE A 234 -3.99 -12.18 6.66
C ILE A 234 -4.64 -10.89 6.19
N ILE A 235 -4.86 -9.98 7.13
CA ILE A 235 -5.46 -8.67 6.86
C ILE A 235 -4.48 -7.61 7.35
N LEU A 236 -3.99 -6.79 6.42
CA LEU A 236 -3.01 -5.77 6.68
C LEU A 236 -3.63 -4.38 6.55
N THR A 237 -3.09 -3.43 7.31
CA THR A 237 -3.28 -1.99 7.05
C THR A 237 -1.97 -1.37 6.56
N ASP A 238 -2.07 -0.45 5.62
CA ASP A 238 -0.96 0.42 5.21
C ASP A 238 -1.19 1.83 5.78
N SER A 239 -0.17 2.44 6.38
CA SER A 239 -0.15 3.89 6.63
C SER A 239 1.28 4.30 6.97
N ASP A 240 1.75 5.34 6.28
CA ASP A 240 3.01 6.02 6.61
C ASP A 240 2.89 6.87 7.89
N GLY A 241 4.03 7.42 8.36
CA GLY A 241 4.10 8.29 9.53
C GLY A 241 4.16 7.57 10.87
N TYR A 242 3.85 8.29 11.95
CA TYR A 242 3.82 7.76 13.32
C TYR A 242 2.48 7.09 13.58
N VAL A 243 2.49 5.75 13.68
CA VAL A 243 1.27 4.93 13.63
C VAL A 243 0.97 4.22 14.94
N GLU A 244 1.85 4.28 15.94
CA GLU A 244 1.64 3.58 17.20
C GLU A 244 0.30 3.91 17.89
N ASP A 245 -0.15 5.17 17.80
CA ASP A 245 -1.42 5.60 18.39
C ASP A 245 -2.63 5.03 17.64
N LEU A 246 -2.45 4.61 16.38
CA LEU A 246 -3.49 3.97 15.56
C LEU A 246 -3.57 2.46 15.77
N ILE A 247 -2.48 1.80 16.17
CA ILE A 247 -2.43 0.34 16.31
C ILE A 247 -3.53 -0.22 17.24
N PRO A 248 -3.80 0.35 18.44
CA PRO A 248 -4.90 -0.15 19.27
C PRO A 248 -6.24 -0.14 18.53
N LEU A 249 -6.53 0.94 17.79
CA LEU A 249 -7.78 1.11 17.05
C LEU A 249 -7.87 0.13 15.86
N ILE A 250 -6.76 -0.09 15.16
CA ILE A 250 -6.67 -1.04 14.05
C ILE A 250 -6.88 -2.47 14.58
N VAL A 251 -6.20 -2.86 15.65
CA VAL A 251 -6.34 -4.17 16.29
C VAL A 251 -7.79 -4.42 16.75
N GLU A 252 -8.47 -3.41 17.30
CA GLU A 252 -9.89 -3.50 17.71
C GLU A 252 -10.80 -3.95 16.55
N THR A 253 -10.43 -3.70 15.28
CA THR A 253 -11.24 -4.07 14.10
C THR A 253 -11.07 -5.51 13.64
N GLY A 254 -10.02 -6.20 14.09
CA GLY A 254 -9.66 -7.55 13.67
C GLY A 254 -8.65 -7.63 12.52
N VAL A 255 -8.05 -6.51 12.12
CA VAL A 255 -6.85 -6.48 11.26
C VAL A 255 -5.71 -7.22 11.97
N THR A 256 -4.96 -8.02 11.22
CA THR A 256 -3.96 -8.94 11.77
C THR A 256 -2.54 -8.41 11.73
N GLY A 257 -2.26 -7.38 10.92
CA GLY A 257 -0.95 -6.77 10.84
C GLY A 257 -0.92 -5.41 10.16
N MET A 258 0.28 -4.85 10.07
CA MET A 258 0.49 -3.55 9.44
C MET A 258 1.85 -3.48 8.73
N TYR A 259 1.92 -2.55 7.79
CA TYR A 259 3.07 -2.16 6.99
C TYR A 259 3.02 -0.62 6.82
N PRO A 260 4.13 0.14 6.64
CA PRO A 260 5.55 -0.25 6.67
C PRO A 260 6.31 0.02 7.98
N PHE A 261 5.69 0.68 8.96
CA PHE A 261 6.33 1.20 10.19
C PHE A 261 7.54 2.11 9.94
N GLU A 262 7.30 3.35 9.53
CA GLU A 262 8.39 4.30 9.30
C GLU A 262 9.18 4.60 10.57
N ARG A 263 10.46 4.22 10.60
CA ARG A 263 11.33 4.39 11.77
C ARG A 263 11.69 5.86 11.99
N ALA A 264 11.81 6.60 10.89
CA ALA A 264 12.04 8.04 10.91
C ALA A 264 10.92 8.84 11.57
N ALA A 265 9.69 8.30 11.61
CA ALA A 265 8.56 8.91 12.29
C ALA A 265 8.52 8.61 13.80
N GLY A 266 9.43 7.78 14.33
CA GLY A 266 9.53 7.48 15.76
C GLY A 266 8.84 6.19 16.21
N ASN A 267 8.38 5.35 15.26
CA ASN A 267 7.80 4.04 15.58
C ASN A 267 8.87 3.12 16.20
N ASP A 268 8.57 2.56 17.38
CA ASP A 268 9.40 1.64 18.15
C ASP A 268 8.84 0.22 18.05
N LEU A 269 9.42 -0.59 17.16
CA LEU A 269 8.94 -1.94 16.90
C LEU A 269 8.99 -2.86 18.13
N LEU A 270 9.95 -2.69 19.03
CA LEU A 270 10.05 -3.51 20.24
C LEU A 270 8.94 -3.16 21.23
N ARG A 271 8.62 -1.87 21.36
CA ARG A 271 7.47 -1.40 22.14
C ARG A 271 6.16 -1.88 21.52
N ILE A 272 6.01 -1.77 20.20
CA ILE A 272 4.84 -2.27 19.47
C ILE A 272 4.66 -3.77 19.70
N ARG A 273 5.71 -4.58 19.48
CA ARG A 273 5.66 -6.04 19.71
C ARG A 273 5.33 -6.38 21.16
N ARG A 274 5.84 -5.63 22.14
CA ARG A 274 5.51 -5.85 23.57
C ARG A 274 4.03 -5.59 23.87
N ASN A 275 3.46 -4.52 23.29
CA ASN A 275 2.08 -4.12 23.52
C ASN A 275 1.09 -4.97 22.71
N PHE A 276 1.50 -5.48 21.54
CA PHE A 276 0.68 -6.23 20.59
C PHE A 276 1.41 -7.51 20.14
N PRO A 277 1.53 -8.53 21.01
CA PRO A 277 2.36 -9.71 20.75
C PRO A 277 1.92 -10.54 19.54
N ASP A 278 0.62 -10.53 19.20
CA ASP A 278 0.07 -11.29 18.08
C ASP A 278 -0.08 -10.49 16.78
N PHE A 279 0.17 -9.18 16.81
CA PHE A 279 0.02 -8.33 15.63
C PHE A 279 1.21 -8.51 14.68
N ALA A 280 0.95 -8.78 13.41
CA ALA A 280 2.00 -8.98 12.42
C ALA A 280 2.65 -7.66 12.04
N LEU A 281 3.98 -7.65 11.98
CA LEU A 281 4.76 -6.48 11.60
C LEU A 281 5.45 -6.75 10.26
N ILE A 282 5.40 -5.80 9.33
CA ILE A 282 6.10 -5.89 8.05
C ILE A 282 6.85 -4.58 7.81
N GLY A 283 8.15 -4.67 7.48
CA GLY A 283 9.01 -3.51 7.27
C GLY A 283 9.73 -3.06 8.55
N GLY A 284 9.87 -1.74 8.73
CA GLY A 284 10.37 -1.15 9.96
C GLY A 284 11.89 -1.18 10.16
N ILE A 285 12.69 -1.34 9.10
CA ILE A 285 14.13 -1.04 9.14
C ILE A 285 14.34 0.36 8.56
N ASP A 286 14.96 1.28 9.29
CA ASP A 286 15.13 2.67 8.85
C ASP A 286 15.99 2.75 7.57
N LYS A 287 15.40 3.07 6.42
CA LYS A 287 16.13 3.13 5.14
C LYS A 287 17.31 4.11 5.15
N ARG A 288 17.29 5.14 6.01
CA ARG A 288 18.35 6.15 6.11
C ARG A 288 19.67 5.57 6.60
N VAL A 289 19.65 4.40 7.27
CA VAL A 289 20.88 3.71 7.67
C VAL A 289 21.66 3.15 6.47
N LEU A 290 21.05 3.11 5.28
CA LEU A 290 21.69 2.68 4.03
C LEU A 290 22.24 3.86 3.21
N PHE A 291 21.98 5.10 3.61
CA PHE A 291 22.40 6.28 2.86
C PHE A 291 23.92 6.45 2.85
N LYS A 292 24.43 7.21 1.88
CA LYS A 292 25.86 7.48 1.70
C LYS A 292 26.58 7.96 2.97
N ASP A 293 25.91 8.77 3.78
CA ASP A 293 26.47 9.35 5.01
C ASP A 293 26.22 8.50 6.28
N SER A 294 25.76 7.25 6.10
CA SER A 294 25.58 6.28 7.18
C SER A 294 26.80 5.36 7.34
N ASN A 295 26.74 4.39 8.24
CA ASN A 295 27.79 3.40 8.45
C ASN A 295 27.22 2.02 8.83
N LYS A 296 28.05 0.99 8.68
CA LYS A 296 27.70 -0.42 8.96
C LYS A 296 27.21 -0.62 10.41
N LYS A 297 27.74 0.14 11.38
CA LYS A 297 27.28 0.03 12.78
C LYS A 297 25.82 0.45 12.95
N LYS A 298 25.33 1.45 12.22
CA LYS A 298 23.91 1.81 12.22
C LYS A 298 23.03 0.72 11.63
N ILE A 299 23.52 0.05 10.56
CA ILE A 299 22.84 -1.11 9.96
C ILE A 299 22.76 -2.25 10.99
N GLU A 300 23.88 -2.58 11.65
CA GLU A 300 23.94 -3.60 12.69
C GLU A 300 22.96 -3.32 13.84
N ASN A 301 22.85 -2.08 14.30
CA ASN A 301 21.92 -1.71 15.37
C ASN A 301 20.44 -1.94 14.98
N GLU A 302 20.04 -1.65 13.73
CA GLU A 302 18.69 -1.98 13.25
C GLU A 302 18.51 -3.51 13.13
N LEU A 303 19.56 -4.24 12.74
CA LEU A 303 19.52 -5.71 12.69
C LEU A 303 19.46 -6.38 14.07
N GLU A 304 19.97 -5.75 15.13
CA GLU A 304 19.78 -6.21 16.51
C GLU A 304 18.29 -6.20 16.88
N ILE A 305 17.57 -5.13 16.52
CA ILE A 305 16.10 -5.05 16.69
C ILE A 305 15.40 -6.15 15.90
N VAL A 306 15.81 -6.33 14.64
CA VAL A 306 15.27 -7.39 13.78
C VAL A 306 15.48 -8.77 14.40
N SER A 307 16.65 -9.06 14.95
CA SER A 307 16.95 -10.33 15.63
C SER A 307 15.98 -10.61 16.77
N GLU A 308 15.70 -9.62 17.61
CA GLU A 308 14.76 -9.75 18.72
C GLU A 308 13.32 -9.98 18.25
N LEU A 309 12.89 -9.30 17.19
CA LEU A 309 11.56 -9.47 16.62
C LEU A 309 11.38 -10.82 15.93
N LEU A 310 12.39 -11.28 15.17
CA LEU A 310 12.36 -12.57 14.49
C LEU A 310 12.20 -13.73 15.47
N LYS A 311 12.85 -13.67 16.65
CA LYS A 311 12.67 -14.67 17.73
C LYS A 311 11.23 -14.75 18.28
N LYS A 312 10.40 -13.74 18.04
CA LYS A 312 8.99 -13.72 18.47
C LYS A 312 8.01 -14.18 17.38
N GLY A 313 8.47 -14.33 16.14
CA GLY A 313 7.62 -14.63 14.98
C GLY A 313 6.72 -13.46 14.58
N ARG A 314 5.83 -13.70 13.60
CA ARG A 314 4.88 -12.72 13.06
C ARG A 314 5.54 -11.41 12.61
N TYR A 315 6.75 -11.49 12.05
CA TYR A 315 7.52 -10.35 11.59
C TYR A 315 8.20 -10.67 10.26
N ILE A 316 8.00 -9.80 9.26
CA ILE A 316 8.69 -9.85 7.97
C ILE A 316 9.60 -8.61 7.88
N PRO A 317 10.91 -8.75 8.15
CA PRO A 317 11.83 -7.62 8.13
C PRO A 317 12.14 -7.16 6.71
N HIS A 318 11.94 -5.89 6.46
CA HIS A 318 12.59 -5.19 5.36
C HIS A 318 12.68 -3.69 5.66
N ILE A 319 13.27 -2.91 4.75
CA ILE A 319 13.33 -1.44 4.90
C ILE A 319 11.94 -0.83 4.98
N ASP A 320 11.79 0.28 5.69
CA ASP A 320 10.55 1.02 5.72
C ASP A 320 10.20 1.61 4.34
N HIS A 321 9.15 1.08 3.72
CA HIS A 321 8.68 1.46 2.39
C HIS A 321 9.68 1.10 1.25
N PHE A 322 9.88 1.98 0.27
CA PHE A 322 10.79 1.77 -0.87
C PHE A 322 12.26 2.08 -0.55
N VAL A 323 13.17 1.44 -1.29
CA VAL A 323 14.61 1.75 -1.28
C VAL A 323 14.79 3.14 -1.89
N SER A 324 15.32 4.11 -1.13
CA SER A 324 15.63 5.44 -1.69
C SER A 324 16.80 5.37 -2.67
N GLN A 325 16.82 6.26 -3.66
CA GLN A 325 17.98 6.54 -4.52
C GLN A 325 19.22 6.98 -3.71
N ASP A 326 19.03 7.46 -2.48
CA ASP A 326 20.11 7.86 -1.58
C ASP A 326 20.88 6.65 -0.99
N CYS A 327 20.33 5.45 -1.10
CA CYS A 327 20.94 4.21 -0.63
C CYS A 327 22.15 3.85 -1.52
N THR A 328 23.29 3.50 -0.90
CA THR A 328 24.43 3.02 -1.67
C THR A 328 24.33 1.51 -1.91
N TRP A 329 24.81 1.06 -3.07
CA TRP A 329 24.87 -0.37 -3.38
C TRP A 329 25.68 -1.17 -2.36
N GLU A 330 26.79 -0.61 -1.87
CA GLU A 330 27.62 -1.26 -0.84
C GLU A 330 26.83 -1.48 0.46
N ASN A 331 26.14 -0.43 0.95
CA ASN A 331 25.34 -0.54 2.17
C ASN A 331 24.16 -1.50 1.97
N PHE A 332 23.51 -1.46 0.81
CA PHE A 332 22.41 -2.36 0.49
C PHE A 332 22.84 -3.83 0.47
N ILE A 333 23.97 -4.16 -0.18
CA ILE A 333 24.54 -5.52 -0.15
C ILE A 333 24.86 -5.94 1.28
N TYR A 334 25.55 -5.08 2.04
CA TYR A 334 25.95 -5.40 3.40
C TYR A 334 24.73 -5.68 4.28
N TYR A 335 23.70 -4.83 4.21
CA TYR A 335 22.42 -5.02 4.87
C TYR A 335 21.76 -6.35 4.48
N ARG A 336 21.58 -6.60 3.18
CA ARG A 336 20.89 -7.81 2.71
C ARG A 336 21.62 -9.10 3.09
N ASN A 337 22.94 -9.14 2.93
CA ASN A 337 23.73 -10.31 3.31
C ASN A 337 23.70 -10.55 4.83
N SER A 338 23.75 -9.48 5.63
CA SER A 338 23.69 -9.59 7.08
C SER A 338 22.30 -10.03 7.57
N LEU A 339 21.24 -9.54 6.95
CA LEU A 339 19.87 -9.97 7.23
C LEU A 339 19.63 -11.43 6.83
N ASN A 340 20.07 -11.85 5.64
CA ASN A 340 19.97 -13.25 5.22
C ASN A 340 20.71 -14.16 6.21
N LYS A 341 21.95 -13.82 6.56
CA LYS A 341 22.73 -14.55 7.56
C LYS A 341 21.99 -14.67 8.90
N LEU A 342 21.40 -13.56 9.37
CA LEU A 342 20.64 -13.53 10.62
C LEU A 342 19.44 -14.48 10.57
N ILE A 343 18.71 -14.52 9.45
CA ILE A 343 17.56 -15.41 9.25
C ILE A 343 18.03 -16.88 9.23
N ASP A 344 19.10 -17.19 8.49
CA ASP A 344 19.68 -18.53 8.38
C ASP A 344 20.16 -19.06 9.75
N ASP A 345 20.83 -18.21 10.52
CA ASP A 345 21.39 -18.55 11.83
C ASP A 345 20.29 -18.81 12.88
N LEU A 346 19.12 -18.16 12.76
CA LEU A 346 18.02 -18.32 13.71
C LEU A 346 17.24 -19.64 13.56
N LYS A 347 17.46 -20.42 12.49
CA LYS A 347 16.75 -21.69 12.20
C LYS A 347 15.24 -21.59 12.49
N ILE A 348 14.61 -20.52 12.01
CA ILE A 348 13.19 -20.28 12.20
C ILE A 348 12.44 -21.36 11.39
N ILE A 349 11.87 -22.34 12.07
CA ILE A 349 11.03 -23.41 11.50
C ILE A 349 9.57 -22.97 11.60
#